data_AF-A0A922VI66-F1
#
_entry.id   AF-A0A922VI66-F1
#
_cell.length_a   1.000
_cell.length_b   1.000
_cell.length_c   1.000
_cell.angle_alpha   90.00
_cell.angle_beta   90.00
_cell.angle_gamma   90.00
#
_symmetry.space_group_name_H-M   'P 1'
#
loop_
_entity.id
_entity.type
_entity.pdbx_description
1 polymer ?
#
loop_
_entity_poly.entity_id
_entity_poly.type
_entity_poly.pdbx_seq_one_letter_code
_entity_poly.pdbx_strand_id
1 'polypeptide(L)'
;MIERAVELAPDEPVALNYLGYGLLENRGDRARATRLLERALALRPDDGSILDSLGWCYFLTGDLPRALPLLERAAAQSPDNATINDHLGDAYWRAGRHFEARYAWGAAKGVATGDDEARIAAKINGAPGPQ
;
A
#
# COMPACT_ATOMS: atom_id res chain seq x y z
N MET A 1 -3.20 -10.22 19.86
CA MET A 1 -4.52 -9.60 20.07
C MET A 1 -5.33 -9.46 18.78
N ILE A 2 -4.75 -8.98 17.67
CA ILE A 2 -5.52 -8.76 16.43
C ILE A 2 -6.08 -10.04 15.79
N GLU A 3 -5.38 -11.18 15.86
CA GLU A 3 -5.92 -12.47 15.40
C GLU A 3 -7.19 -12.85 16.15
N ARG A 4 -7.20 -12.66 17.48
CA ARG A 4 -8.38 -12.89 18.32
C ARG A 4 -9.52 -11.93 17.99
N ALA A 5 -9.22 -10.69 17.60
CA ALA A 5 -10.23 -9.74 17.16
C ALA A 5 -10.91 -10.20 15.86
N VAL A 6 -10.14 -10.71 14.90
CA VAL A 6 -10.68 -11.28 13.66
C VAL A 6 -11.47 -12.56 13.92
N GLU A 7 -11.10 -13.39 14.90
CA GLU A 7 -11.91 -14.55 15.32
C GLU A 7 -13.26 -14.14 15.92
N LEU A 8 -13.30 -13.05 16.68
CA LEU A 8 -14.51 -12.56 17.34
C LEU A 8 -15.41 -11.72 16.42
N ALA A 9 -14.83 -11.06 15.42
CA ALA A 9 -15.51 -10.24 14.42
C ALA A 9 -14.90 -10.50 13.02
N PRO A 10 -15.25 -11.63 12.39
CA PRO A 10 -14.61 -12.07 11.14
C PRO A 10 -14.94 -11.21 9.92
N ASP A 11 -15.91 -10.32 10.04
CA ASP A 11 -16.36 -9.39 9.00
C ASP A 11 -16.12 -7.92 9.38
N GLU A 12 -15.23 -7.64 10.34
CA GLU A 12 -14.83 -6.26 10.63
C GLU A 12 -13.71 -5.83 9.67
N PRO A 13 -13.96 -4.92 8.70
CA PRO A 13 -13.04 -4.63 7.59
C PRO A 13 -11.71 -4.07 8.07
N VAL A 14 -11.76 -3.25 9.12
CA VAL A 14 -10.57 -2.62 9.71
C VAL A 14 -9.68 -3.66 10.38
N ALA A 15 -10.26 -4.62 11.11
CA ALA A 15 -9.50 -5.70 11.75
C ALA A 15 -8.87 -6.64 10.72
N LEU A 16 -9.62 -6.96 9.64
CA LEU A 16 -9.11 -7.72 8.50
C LEU A 16 -7.94 -7.01 7.81
N ASN A 17 -8.06 -5.69 7.60
CA ASN A 17 -7.02 -4.86 7.02
C ASN A 17 -5.75 -4.86 7.88
N TYR A 18 -5.87 -4.58 9.18
CA TYR A 18 -4.72 -4.56 10.09
C TYR A 18 -4.00 -5.91 10.17
N LEU A 19 -4.75 -7.02 10.26
CA LEU A 19 -4.13 -8.35 10.27
C LEU A 19 -3.47 -8.68 8.92
N GLY A 20 -4.17 -8.39 7.82
CA GLY A 20 -3.65 -8.65 6.47
C GLY A 20 -2.37 -7.87 6.19
N TYR A 21 -2.37 -6.57 6.47
CA TYR A 21 -1.20 -5.70 6.30
C TYR A 21 -0.04 -6.09 7.23
N GLY A 22 -0.31 -6.38 8.51
CA GLY A 22 0.73 -6.83 9.44
C GLY A 22 1.37 -8.16 9.03
N LEU A 23 0.62 -9.05 8.38
CA LEU A 23 1.18 -10.28 7.79
C LEU A 23 2.11 -9.98 6.59
N LEU A 24 1.83 -8.92 5.82
CA LEU A 24 2.71 -8.50 4.72
C LEU A 24 4.03 -7.92 5.24
N GLU A 25 3.95 -7.00 6.20
CA GLU A 25 5.14 -6.33 6.77
C GLU A 25 6.10 -7.31 7.42
N ASN A 26 5.57 -8.30 8.15
CA ASN A 26 6.37 -9.31 8.84
C ASN A 26 6.86 -10.44 7.92
N ARG A 27 6.72 -10.30 6.59
CA ARG A 27 7.02 -11.35 5.61
C ARG A 27 6.36 -12.69 5.95
N GLY A 28 5.16 -12.63 6.52
CA GLY A 28 4.36 -13.78 6.92
C GLY A 28 3.67 -14.45 5.73
N ASP A 29 2.58 -15.16 6.00
CA ASP A 29 1.79 -15.84 4.96
C ASP A 29 1.10 -14.81 4.05
N ARG A 30 1.76 -14.52 2.92
CA ARG A 30 1.26 -13.61 1.89
C ARG A 30 -0.09 -14.05 1.31
N ALA A 31 -0.32 -15.36 1.17
CA ALA A 31 -1.60 -15.85 0.65
C ALA A 31 -2.73 -15.61 1.64
N ARG A 32 -2.47 -15.78 2.95
CA ARG A 32 -3.42 -15.41 4.01
C ARG A 32 -3.67 -13.90 4.03
N ALA A 33 -2.61 -13.09 3.93
CA ALA A 33 -2.74 -11.63 3.84
C ALA A 33 -3.65 -11.21 2.68
N THR A 34 -3.41 -11.72 1.46
CA THR A 34 -4.23 -11.39 0.29
C THR A 34 -5.70 -11.73 0.54
N ARG A 35 -6.03 -12.91 1.06
CA ARG A 35 -7.43 -13.30 1.32
C ARG A 35 -8.12 -12.39 2.35
N LEU A 36 -7.40 -11.98 3.39
CA LEU A 36 -7.95 -11.07 4.41
C LEU A 36 -8.22 -9.68 3.81
N LEU A 37 -7.29 -9.17 3.00
CA LEU A 37 -7.39 -7.86 2.36
C LEU A 37 -8.46 -7.83 1.26
N GLU A 38 -8.59 -8.90 0.48
CA GLU A 38 -9.68 -9.05 -0.50
C GLU A 38 -11.05 -9.05 0.20
N ARG A 39 -11.18 -9.74 1.34
CA ARG A 39 -12.42 -9.71 2.14
C ARG A 39 -12.68 -8.33 2.74
N ALA A 40 -11.64 -7.67 3.27
CA ALA A 40 -11.76 -6.31 3.80
C ALA A 40 -12.26 -5.35 2.71
N LEU A 41 -11.71 -5.45 1.50
CA LEU A 41 -12.12 -4.61 0.37
C LEU A 41 -13.54 -4.92 -0.08
N ALA A 42 -13.95 -6.19 -0.10
CA ALA A 42 -15.33 -6.56 -0.43
C ALA A 42 -16.36 -5.95 0.53
N LEU A 43 -15.99 -5.78 1.81
CA LEU A 43 -16.84 -5.18 2.83
C LEU A 43 -16.81 -3.64 2.82
N ARG A 44 -15.68 -3.03 2.44
CA ARG A 44 -15.53 -1.58 2.23
C ARG A 44 -14.74 -1.28 0.96
N PRO A 45 -15.39 -1.21 -0.21
CA PRO A 45 -14.72 -1.08 -1.50
C PRO A 45 -14.05 0.27 -1.76
N ASP A 46 -14.40 1.29 -0.98
CA ASP A 46 -13.94 2.67 -1.12
C ASP A 46 -13.18 3.17 0.11
N ASP A 47 -12.60 2.27 0.91
CA ASP A 47 -11.71 2.65 2.00
C ASP A 47 -10.27 2.75 1.47
N GLY A 48 -9.72 3.97 1.42
CA GLY A 48 -8.39 4.24 0.88
C GLY A 48 -7.27 3.43 1.54
N SER A 49 -7.38 3.14 2.85
CA SER A 49 -6.37 2.34 3.55
C SER A 49 -6.41 0.86 3.17
N ILE A 50 -7.60 0.33 2.88
CA ILE A 50 -7.77 -1.06 2.43
C ILE A 50 -7.35 -1.21 0.97
N LEU A 51 -7.71 -0.22 0.13
CA LEU A 51 -7.25 -0.13 -1.25
C LEU A 51 -5.72 -0.13 -1.33
N ASP A 52 -5.06 0.69 -0.50
CA ASP A 52 -3.60 0.73 -0.42
C ASP A 52 -3.00 -0.60 0.02
N SER A 53 -3.45 -1.17 1.15
CA SER A 53 -2.94 -2.46 1.64
C SER A 53 -3.05 -3.58 0.61
N LEU A 54 -4.19 -3.71 -0.08
CA LEU A 54 -4.37 -4.75 -1.09
C LEU A 54 -3.54 -4.45 -2.36
N GLY A 55 -3.49 -3.17 -2.78
CA GLY A 55 -2.65 -2.74 -3.88
C GLY A 55 -1.17 -3.04 -3.63
N TRP A 56 -0.69 -2.72 -2.44
CA TRP A 56 0.67 -3.02 -1.99
C TRP A 56 0.94 -4.53 -1.92
N CYS A 57 -0.02 -5.31 -1.45
CA CYS A 57 0.05 -6.77 -1.49
C CYS A 57 0.32 -7.29 -2.91
N TYR A 58 -0.43 -6.83 -3.90
CA TYR A 58 -0.25 -7.23 -5.29
C TYR A 58 1.06 -6.72 -5.89
N PHE A 59 1.50 -5.52 -5.52
CA PHE A 59 2.81 -5.01 -5.91
C PHE A 59 3.94 -5.92 -5.42
N LEU A 60 3.92 -6.30 -4.13
CA LEU A 60 4.94 -7.16 -3.53
C LEU A 60 4.96 -8.56 -4.15
N THR A 61 3.82 -9.07 -4.64
CA THR A 61 3.75 -10.35 -5.37
C THR A 61 4.05 -10.22 -6.87
N GLY A 62 4.29 -9.01 -7.36
CA GLY A 62 4.65 -8.72 -8.75
C GLY A 62 3.45 -8.57 -9.69
N ASP A 63 2.22 -8.60 -9.17
CA ASP A 63 1.00 -8.40 -9.94
C ASP A 63 0.67 -6.91 -10.09
N LEU A 64 1.52 -6.22 -10.86
CA LEU A 64 1.33 -4.80 -11.18
C LEU A 64 -0.04 -4.49 -11.81
N PRO A 65 -0.59 -5.31 -12.73
CA PRO A 65 -1.91 -5.06 -13.32
C PRO A 65 -3.04 -4.96 -12.28
N ARG A 66 -3.00 -5.74 -11.20
CA ARG A 66 -3.96 -5.62 -10.09
C ARG A 66 -3.58 -4.56 -9.07
N ALA A 67 -2.29 -4.30 -8.86
CA ALA A 67 -1.81 -3.32 -7.89
C ALA A 67 -2.16 -1.87 -8.28
N LEU A 68 -1.82 -1.47 -9.51
CA LEU A 68 -1.89 -0.07 -9.93
C LEU A 68 -3.29 0.54 -9.79
N PRO A 69 -4.38 -0.08 -10.27
CA PRO A 69 -5.71 0.52 -10.15
C PRO A 69 -6.16 0.72 -8.70
N LEU A 70 -5.71 -0.13 -7.77
CA LEU A 70 -6.04 0.00 -6.35
C LEU A 70 -5.25 1.14 -5.70
N LEU A 71 -3.94 1.22 -5.96
CA LEU A 71 -3.07 2.27 -5.45
C LEU A 71 -3.44 3.65 -6.01
N GLU A 72 -3.79 3.73 -7.30
CA GLU A 72 -4.29 4.95 -7.94
C GLU A 72 -5.59 5.43 -7.27
N ARG A 73 -6.53 4.51 -7.00
CA ARG A 73 -7.77 4.84 -6.27
C ARG A 73 -7.50 5.26 -4.83
N ALA A 74 -6.59 4.59 -4.13
CA ALA A 74 -6.21 4.94 -2.76
C ALA A 74 -5.63 6.37 -2.71
N ALA A 75 -4.69 6.70 -3.59
CA ALA A 75 -4.07 8.01 -3.67
C ALA A 75 -5.08 9.12 -4.04
N ALA A 76 -6.05 8.81 -4.91
CA ALA A 76 -7.10 9.76 -5.26
C ALA A 76 -8.02 10.11 -4.08
N GLN A 77 -8.22 9.18 -3.15
CA GLN A 77 -9.04 9.39 -1.95
C GLN A 77 -8.25 10.02 -0.79
N SER A 78 -6.94 9.80 -0.74
CA SER A 78 -6.07 10.29 0.33
C SER A 78 -4.80 10.91 -0.25
N PRO A 79 -4.92 12.03 -0.99
CA PRO A 79 -3.81 12.64 -1.73
C PRO A 79 -2.70 13.18 -0.82
N ASP A 80 -3.01 13.42 0.46
CA ASP A 80 -2.12 13.90 1.51
C ASP A 80 -1.46 12.79 2.34
N ASN A 81 -1.71 11.52 2.02
CA ASN A 81 -1.10 10.39 2.71
C ASN A 81 0.27 10.05 2.10
N ALA A 82 1.34 10.23 2.89
CA ALA A 82 2.71 9.97 2.47
C ALA A 82 2.93 8.51 2.02
N THR A 83 2.46 7.55 2.82
CA THR A 83 2.65 6.11 2.59
C THR A 83 1.97 5.67 1.30
N ILE A 84 0.71 6.08 1.08
CA ILE A 84 -0.05 5.71 -0.12
C ILE A 84 0.64 6.24 -1.38
N ASN A 85 1.08 7.50 -1.36
CA ASN A 85 1.79 8.09 -2.49
C ASN A 85 3.18 7.47 -2.70
N ASP A 86 3.84 7.02 -1.64
CA ASP A 86 5.12 6.30 -1.72
C ASP A 86 4.96 4.92 -2.38
N HIS A 87 3.96 4.15 -1.95
CA HIS A 87 3.59 2.87 -2.57
C HIS A 87 3.23 3.04 -4.05
N LEU A 88 2.43 4.06 -4.38
CA LEU A 88 2.08 4.36 -5.77
C LEU A 88 3.31 4.71 -6.60
N GLY A 89 4.24 5.50 -6.04
CA GLY A 89 5.51 5.83 -6.69
C GLY A 89 6.34 4.59 -7.00
N ASP A 90 6.44 3.65 -6.04
CA ASP A 90 7.15 2.38 -6.21
C ASP A 90 6.50 1.51 -7.30
N ALA A 91 5.17 1.43 -7.31
CA ALA A 91 4.42 0.69 -8.31
C ALA A 91 4.59 1.27 -9.72
N TYR A 92 4.50 2.60 -9.87
CA TYR A 92 4.78 3.28 -11.13
C TYR A 92 6.21 3.06 -11.61
N TRP A 93 7.18 3.14 -10.70
CA TRP A 93 8.58 2.94 -11.05
C TRP A 93 8.80 1.54 -11.64
N ARG A 94 8.28 0.50 -10.96
CA ARG A 94 8.39 -0.89 -11.41
C ARG A 94 7.64 -1.15 -12.71
N ALA A 95 6.59 -0.38 -13.00
CA ALA A 95 5.86 -0.43 -14.27
C ALA A 95 6.55 0.37 -15.41
N GLY A 96 7.70 1.00 -15.16
CA GLY A 96 8.39 1.86 -16.15
C GLY A 96 7.77 3.25 -16.31
N ARG A 97 6.76 3.60 -15.52
CA ARG A 97 6.07 4.90 -15.50
C ARG A 97 6.84 5.91 -14.64
N HIS A 98 8.09 6.14 -15.00
CA HIS A 98 9.06 6.86 -14.16
C HIS A 98 8.72 8.33 -13.90
N PHE A 99 7.98 8.97 -14.82
CA PHE A 99 7.51 10.35 -14.61
C PHE A 99 6.44 10.38 -13.52
N GLU A 100 5.43 9.53 -13.63
CA GLU A 100 4.37 9.40 -12.63
C GLU A 100 4.92 8.93 -11.27
N ALA A 101 5.93 8.06 -11.28
CA ALA A 101 6.63 7.62 -10.07
C ALA A 101 7.23 8.81 -9.30
N ARG A 102 7.98 9.66 -10.00
CA ARG A 102 8.60 10.86 -9.40
C ARG A 102 7.56 11.86 -8.92
N TYR A 103 6.44 11.98 -9.63
CA TYR A 103 5.32 12.82 -9.19
C TYR A 103 4.71 12.30 -7.89
N ALA A 104 4.41 11.00 -7.81
CA ALA A 104 3.84 10.37 -6.62
C ALA A 104 4.80 10.45 -5.41
N TRP A 105 6.09 10.13 -5.59
CA TRP A 105 7.09 10.34 -4.52
C TRP A 105 7.24 11.82 -4.14
N GLY A 106 7.11 12.75 -5.09
CA GLY A 106 7.10 14.18 -4.80
C GLY A 106 5.94 14.59 -3.89
N ALA A 107 4.74 14.09 -4.16
CA ALA A 107 3.57 14.27 -3.30
C ALA A 107 3.82 13.67 -1.91
N ALA A 108 4.33 12.44 -1.84
CA ALA A 108 4.65 11.78 -0.59
C ALA A 108 5.68 12.56 0.25
N LYS A 109 6.77 13.02 -0.40
CA LYS A 109 7.81 13.81 0.26
C LYS A 109 7.28 15.12 0.83
N GLY A 110 6.35 15.79 0.13
CA GLY A 110 5.81 17.08 0.56
C GLY A 110 5.09 17.05 1.91
N VAL A 111 4.66 15.87 2.36
CA VAL A 111 3.95 15.65 3.64
C VAL A 111 4.70 14.74 4.61
N ALA A 112 5.72 14.01 4.15
CA ALA A 112 6.56 13.16 4.98
C ALA A 112 7.48 13.99 5.88
N THR A 113 7.94 13.40 6.98
CA THR A 113 8.91 14.02 7.90
C THR A 113 9.95 13.00 8.35
N GLY A 114 11.11 13.48 8.80
CA GLY A 114 12.15 12.62 9.37
C GLY A 114 12.71 11.60 8.37
N ASP A 115 12.84 10.35 8.80
CA ASP A 115 13.46 9.28 8.03
C ASP A 115 12.70 8.94 6.74
N ASP A 116 11.37 9.05 6.75
CA ASP A 116 10.55 8.81 5.56
C ASP A 116 10.80 9.85 4.47
N GLU A 117 10.91 11.13 4.85
CA GLU A 117 11.23 12.19 3.89
C GLU A 117 12.60 11.93 3.23
N ALA A 118 13.61 11.58 4.02
CA ALA A 118 14.95 11.28 3.52
C ALA A 118 14.96 10.07 2.58
N ARG A 119 14.25 9.00 2.96
CA ARG A 119 14.10 7.78 2.16
C ARG A 119 13.41 8.06 0.83
N ILE A 120 12.30 8.79 0.83
CA ILE A 120 11.56 9.16 -0.40
C ILE A 120 12.40 10.09 -1.29
N ALA A 121 13.12 11.06 -0.69
CA ALA A 121 14.01 11.94 -1.44
C ALA A 121 15.12 11.17 -2.17
N ALA A 122 15.67 10.12 -1.56
CA ALA A 122 16.64 9.24 -2.20
C ALA A 122 16.05 8.53 -3.42
N LYS A 123 14.76 8.13 -3.36
CA LYS A 123 14.08 7.51 -4.51
C LYS A 123 13.97 8.46 -5.69
N ILE A 124 13.61 9.73 -5.44
CA ILE A 124 13.48 10.76 -6.48
C ILE A 124 14.82 11.00 -7.20
N ASN A 125 15.95 11.01 -6.50
CA ASN A 125 17.21 11.51 -7.07
C ASN A 125 18.03 10.50 -7.91
N GLY A 126 17.70 9.21 -7.94
CA GLY A 126 18.58 8.23 -8.60
C GLY A 126 18.00 6.83 -8.78
N ALA A 127 16.75 6.75 -9.20
CA ALA A 127 15.82 5.73 -8.74
C ALA A 127 16.23 4.20 -8.74
N PRO A 128 15.72 3.38 -7.78
CA PRO A 128 16.32 3.18 -6.42
C PRO A 128 15.73 1.96 -5.62
N GLY A 129 15.82 1.88 -4.27
CA GLY A 129 15.20 0.84 -3.40
C GLY A 129 13.99 1.29 -2.54
N PRO A 130 13.27 0.40 -1.79
CA PRO A 130 13.78 -0.83 -1.16
C PRO A 130 13.27 -2.16 -1.76
N GLN A 131 13.93 -3.25 -1.33
CA GLN A 131 13.59 -4.66 -1.60
C GLN A 131 12.44 -5.17 -0.74
#